data_AF-A0A927N0P2-F1
#
_entry.id   AF-A0A927N0P2-F1
#
_cell.length_a   1.000
_cell.length_b   1.000
_cell.length_c   1.000
_cell.angle_alpha   90.00
_cell.angle_beta   90.00
_cell.angle_gamma   90.00
#
_symmetry.space_group_name_H-M   'P 1'
#
loop_
_entity.id
_entity.type
_entity.pdbx_description
1 polymer ?
#
loop_
_entity_poly.entity_id
_entity_poly.type
_entity_poly.pdbx_seq_one_letter_code
_entity_poly.pdbx_strand_id
1 'polypeptide(L)'
;MADSTTVRTGSTPTRRPGRRLAWWGLAWALFSFFSVLVMAVVGFDFDPNDYGRSYWREQIGHREHMLVYCLLPPAAAVVLGGWALLKRGRSRGTIVLAILAVVVAGLFTWATVALGLDAINAARSFSDRPDFSPY
;
A
#
# COMPACT_ATOMS: atom_id res chain seq x y z
N MET A 1 -13.98 -19.10 -62.85
CA MET A 1 -13.19 -20.13 -62.12
C MET A 1 -12.68 -19.50 -60.83
N ALA A 2 -12.66 -20.29 -59.77
CA ALA A 2 -12.94 -19.91 -58.38
C ALA A 2 -12.08 -18.79 -57.76
N ASP A 3 -12.79 -17.94 -57.02
CA ASP A 3 -12.32 -16.83 -56.20
C ASP A 3 -11.74 -17.37 -54.88
N SER A 4 -10.45 -17.17 -54.65
CA SER A 4 -9.72 -17.71 -53.50
C SER A 4 -10.00 -16.89 -52.25
N THR A 5 -11.06 -17.25 -51.53
CA THR A 5 -11.42 -16.72 -50.21
C THR A 5 -10.39 -17.17 -49.17
N THR A 6 -9.43 -16.30 -48.91
CA THR A 6 -8.48 -16.44 -47.80
C THR A 6 -9.21 -16.18 -46.48
N VAL A 7 -9.65 -17.25 -45.83
CA VAL A 7 -10.20 -17.22 -44.47
C VAL A 7 -9.09 -16.81 -43.50
N ARG A 8 -9.03 -15.51 -43.17
CA ARG A 8 -8.23 -14.98 -42.06
C ARG A 8 -8.85 -15.50 -40.76
N THR A 9 -8.32 -16.61 -40.26
CA THR A 9 -8.64 -17.11 -38.93
C THR A 9 -8.21 -16.07 -37.90
N GLY A 10 -9.20 -15.37 -37.34
CA GLY A 10 -8.99 -14.39 -36.28
C GLY A 10 -8.39 -15.08 -35.07
N SER A 11 -7.07 -14.94 -34.90
CA SER A 11 -6.39 -15.33 -33.67
C SER A 11 -6.95 -14.45 -32.54
N THR A 12 -7.87 -15.02 -31.76
CA THR A 12 -8.38 -14.36 -30.55
C THR A 12 -7.16 -14.08 -29.66
N PRO A 13 -6.90 -12.81 -29.29
CA PRO A 13 -5.75 -12.48 -28.46
C PRO A 13 -5.96 -13.13 -27.09
N THR A 14 -5.27 -14.25 -26.85
CA THR A 14 -5.26 -14.94 -25.57
C THR A 14 -4.66 -14.00 -24.53
N ARG A 15 -5.55 -13.34 -23.76
CA ARG A 15 -5.17 -12.46 -22.64
C ARG A 15 -4.32 -13.27 -21.67
N ARG A 16 -3.00 -13.05 -21.67
CA ARG A 16 -2.07 -13.73 -20.77
C ARG A 16 -2.44 -13.40 -19.32
N PRO A 17 -2.80 -14.40 -18.48
CA PRO A 17 -3.31 -14.17 -17.14
C PRO A 17 -2.30 -13.45 -16.22
N GLY A 18 -1.00 -13.57 -16.47
CA GLY A 18 0.05 -12.88 -15.71
C GLY A 18 0.03 -11.35 -15.86
N ARG A 19 -0.41 -10.82 -17.01
CA ARG A 19 -0.45 -9.37 -17.23
C ARG A 19 -1.53 -8.69 -16.39
N ARG A 20 -2.68 -9.37 -16.18
CA ARG A 20 -3.75 -8.85 -15.30
C ARG A 20 -3.29 -8.77 -13.85
N LEU A 21 -2.60 -9.80 -13.35
CA LEU A 21 -2.03 -9.80 -12.00
C LEU A 21 -1.02 -8.67 -11.79
N ALA A 22 -0.13 -8.43 -12.76
CA ALA A 22 0.83 -7.32 -12.67
C ALA A 22 0.13 -5.95 -12.64
N TRP A 23 -0.94 -5.77 -13.42
CA TRP A 23 -1.75 -4.54 -13.37
C TRP A 23 -2.48 -4.37 -12.04
N TRP A 24 -3.04 -5.45 -11.49
CA TRP A 24 -3.64 -5.40 -10.16
C TRP A 24 -2.61 -5.09 -9.08
N GLY A 25 -1.43 -5.70 -9.13
CA GLY A 25 -0.32 -5.38 -8.22
C GLY A 25 0.07 -3.91 -8.31
N LEU A 26 0.16 -3.34 -9.53
CA LEU A 26 0.46 -1.92 -9.71
C LEU A 26 -0.67 -1.02 -9.20
N ALA A 27 -1.94 -1.37 -9.44
CA ALA A 27 -3.07 -0.61 -8.94
C ALA A 27 -3.09 -0.57 -7.41
N TRP A 28 -2.83 -1.71 -6.74
CA TRP A 28 -2.68 -1.76 -5.28
C TRP A 28 -1.46 -0.99 -4.78
N ALA A 29 -0.35 -1.03 -5.52
CA ALA A 29 0.84 -0.24 -5.20
C ALA A 29 0.52 1.26 -5.23
N LEU A 30 -0.16 1.74 -6.27
CA LEU A 30 -0.60 3.14 -6.37
C LEU A 30 -1.65 3.49 -5.30
N PHE A 31 -2.58 2.57 -5.01
CA PHE A 31 -3.56 2.77 -3.95
C PHE A 31 -2.91 2.89 -2.56
N SER A 32 -1.73 2.32 -2.36
CA SER A 32 -0.96 2.45 -1.11
C SER A 32 -0.50 3.90 -0.83
N PHE A 33 -0.56 4.79 -1.82
CA PHE A 33 -0.42 6.23 -1.59
C PHE A 33 -1.47 6.74 -0.58
N PHE A 34 -2.71 6.26 -0.64
CA PHE A 34 -3.75 6.63 0.33
C PHE A 34 -3.40 6.17 1.74
N SER A 35 -2.75 5.01 1.90
CA SER A 35 -2.25 4.56 3.21
C SER A 35 -1.26 5.54 3.82
N VAL A 36 -0.36 6.11 3.01
CA VAL A 36 0.60 7.11 3.45
C VAL A 36 -0.12 8.39 3.87
N LEU A 37 -1.09 8.86 3.07
CA LEU A 37 -1.88 10.05 3.41
C LEU A 37 -2.68 9.86 4.70
N VAL A 38 -3.33 8.71 4.88
CA VAL A 38 -4.07 8.41 6.11
C VAL A 38 -3.13 8.41 7.31
N MET A 39 -1.96 7.76 7.23
CA MET A 39 -1.02 7.82 8.35
C MET A 39 -0.44 9.21 8.61
N ALA A 40 -0.24 10.02 7.57
CA ALA A 40 0.16 11.41 7.74
C ALA A 40 -0.91 12.21 8.52
N VAL A 41 -2.20 12.00 8.22
CA VAL A 41 -3.31 12.64 8.95
C VAL A 41 -3.43 12.11 10.37
N VAL A 42 -3.32 10.80 10.57
CA VAL A 42 -3.39 10.16 11.90
C VAL A 42 -2.24 10.62 12.82
N GLY A 43 -1.07 10.90 12.25
CA GLY A 43 0.08 11.45 12.97
C GLY A 43 0.08 12.97 13.11
N PHE A 44 -0.89 13.68 12.54
CA PHE A 44 -0.94 15.13 12.59
C PHE A 44 -1.66 15.61 13.86
N ASP A 45 -0.91 16.23 14.76
CA ASP A 45 -1.40 16.77 16.03
C ASP A 45 -1.36 18.31 15.98
N PHE A 46 -2.54 18.97 16.01
CA PHE A 46 -2.67 20.43 15.86
C PHE A 46 -2.07 21.23 17.03
N ASP A 47 -2.47 20.91 18.27
CA ASP A 47 -1.81 21.33 19.51
C ASP A 47 -1.88 20.17 20.50
N PRO A 48 -0.74 19.56 20.86
CA PRO A 48 -0.75 18.43 21.78
C PRO A 48 -1.31 18.79 23.15
N ASN A 49 -1.13 20.04 23.60
CA ASN A 49 -1.41 20.50 24.96
C ASN A 49 -2.91 20.64 25.27
N ASP A 50 -3.76 20.65 24.24
CA ASP A 50 -5.22 20.73 24.38
C ASP A 50 -5.84 19.43 24.92
N TYR A 51 -5.07 18.34 24.97
CA TYR A 51 -5.55 17.01 25.37
C TYR A 51 -4.80 16.45 26.58
N GLY A 52 -5.52 15.88 27.54
CA GLY A 52 -4.95 15.24 28.72
C GLY A 52 -4.20 13.93 28.42
N ARG A 53 -3.49 13.37 29.42
CA ARG A 53 -2.71 12.13 29.23
C ARG A 53 -3.56 10.91 28.89
N SER A 54 -4.77 10.84 29.42
CA SER A 54 -5.74 9.76 29.14
C SER A 54 -6.03 9.64 27.64
N TYR A 55 -6.27 10.77 26.98
CA TYR A 55 -6.47 10.84 25.53
C TYR A 55 -5.27 10.27 24.77
N TRP A 56 -4.06 10.71 25.09
CA TRP A 56 -2.85 10.23 24.41
C TRP A 56 -2.61 8.74 24.61
N ARG A 57 -2.94 8.19 25.79
CA ARG A 57 -2.86 6.74 26.03
C ARG A 57 -3.81 5.94 25.16
N GLU A 58 -5.04 6.40 25.00
CA GLU A 58 -6.02 5.76 24.11
C GLU A 58 -5.59 5.87 22.64
N GLN A 59 -4.99 7.01 22.27
CA GLN A 59 -4.53 7.21 20.90
C GLN A 59 -3.34 6.34 20.49
N ILE A 60 -2.52 5.86 21.43
CA ILE A 60 -1.45 4.89 21.10
C ILE A 60 -2.05 3.65 20.43
N GLY A 61 -3.06 3.04 21.08
CA GLY A 61 -3.71 1.84 20.54
C GLY A 61 -4.44 2.12 19.23
N HIS A 62 -5.07 3.29 19.10
CA HIS A 62 -5.70 3.68 17.84
C HIS A 62 -4.69 3.80 16.69
N ARG A 63 -3.55 4.48 16.92
CA ARG A 63 -2.47 4.67 15.92
C ARG A 63 -1.81 3.34 15.54
N GLU A 64 -1.62 2.43 16.48
CA GLU A 64 -1.12 1.07 16.23
C GLU A 64 -2.05 0.29 15.30
N HIS A 65 -3.36 0.30 15.54
CA HIS A 65 -4.33 -0.35 14.66
C HIS A 65 -4.37 0.30 13.27
N MET A 66 -4.33 1.64 13.20
CA MET A 66 -4.33 2.36 11.92
C MET A 66 -3.09 2.03 11.08
N LEU A 67 -1.92 1.91 11.72
CA LEU A 67 -0.70 1.45 11.03
C LEU A 67 -0.91 0.07 10.41
N VAL A 68 -1.47 -0.90 11.16
CA VAL A 68 -1.75 -2.25 10.64
C VAL A 68 -2.69 -2.20 9.45
N TYR A 69 -3.80 -1.45 9.53
CA TYR A 69 -4.75 -1.32 8.42
C TYR A 69 -4.11 -0.67 7.18
N CYS A 70 -3.29 0.37 7.39
CA CYS A 70 -2.60 1.07 6.31
C CYS A 70 -1.51 0.21 5.63
N LEU A 71 -1.02 -0.84 6.28
CA LEU A 71 -0.07 -1.79 5.69
C LEU A 71 -0.71 -2.88 4.83
N LEU A 72 -2.03 -3.08 4.90
CA LEU A 72 -2.71 -4.09 4.09
C LEU A 72 -2.62 -3.82 2.59
N PRO A 73 -2.86 -2.59 2.08
CA PRO A 73 -2.74 -2.29 0.66
C PRO A 73 -1.35 -2.56 0.06
N PRO A 74 -0.22 -2.08 0.65
CA PRO A 74 1.08 -2.37 0.07
C PRO A 74 1.48 -3.85 0.24
N ALA A 75 1.04 -4.53 1.31
CA ALA A 75 1.22 -5.98 1.43
C ALA A 75 0.51 -6.73 0.29
N ALA A 76 -0.74 -6.36 -0.04
CA ALA A 76 -1.47 -6.94 -1.16
C ALA A 76 -0.76 -6.68 -2.50
N ALA A 77 -0.20 -5.48 -2.70
CA ALA A 77 0.57 -5.14 -3.88
C ALA A 77 1.84 -6.00 -4.04
N VAL A 78 2.59 -6.21 -2.94
CA VAL A 78 3.78 -7.07 -2.93
C VAL A 78 3.41 -8.52 -3.22
N VAL A 79 2.34 -9.04 -2.61
CA VAL A 79 1.87 -10.41 -2.87
C VAL A 79 1.46 -10.60 -4.32
N LEU A 80 0.67 -9.68 -4.89
CA LEU A 80 0.22 -9.77 -6.28
C LEU A 80 1.36 -9.59 -7.28
N GLY A 81 2.28 -8.65 -7.02
CA GLY A 81 3.48 -8.43 -7.82
C GLY A 81 4.44 -9.62 -7.77
N GLY A 82 4.72 -10.13 -6.58
CA GLY A 82 5.52 -11.34 -6.36
C GLY A 82 4.91 -12.57 -7.04
N TRP A 83 3.59 -12.76 -6.92
CA TRP A 83 2.90 -13.84 -7.61
C TRP A 83 2.97 -13.71 -9.14
N ALA A 84 2.86 -12.48 -9.65
CA ALA A 84 3.08 -12.21 -11.08
C ALA A 84 4.53 -12.57 -11.50
N LEU A 85 5.51 -12.41 -10.61
CA LEU A 85 6.91 -12.83 -10.78
C LEU A 85 7.16 -14.35 -10.56
N LEU A 86 6.16 -15.15 -10.21
CA LEU A 86 6.30 -16.61 -10.08
C LEU A 86 5.61 -17.44 -11.20
N LYS A 87 4.64 -16.88 -11.94
CA LYS A 87 3.98 -17.58 -13.08
C LYS A 87 4.85 -17.78 -14.34
N ARG A 88 4.99 -18.99 -14.90
CA ARG A 88 5.75 -19.23 -16.17
C ARG A 88 5.12 -18.52 -17.40
N GLY A 89 5.94 -18.20 -18.42
CA GLY A 89 5.46 -17.71 -19.74
C GLY A 89 5.30 -16.19 -19.90
N ARG A 90 6.13 -15.39 -19.22
CA ARG A 90 5.99 -13.93 -19.16
C ARG A 90 6.64 -13.20 -20.31
N SER A 91 6.00 -12.11 -20.76
CA SER A 91 6.65 -11.11 -21.59
C SER A 91 7.51 -10.18 -20.71
N ARG A 92 8.58 -9.61 -21.27
CA ARG A 92 9.45 -8.62 -20.59
C ARG A 92 8.63 -7.52 -19.92
N GLY A 93 7.57 -7.03 -20.57
CA GLY A 93 6.69 -6.00 -20.00
C GLY A 93 5.92 -6.43 -18.74
N THR A 94 5.57 -7.72 -18.58
CA THR A 94 4.91 -8.21 -17.35
C THR A 94 5.89 -8.21 -16.17
N ILE A 95 7.17 -8.51 -16.44
CA ILE A 95 8.22 -8.50 -15.43
C ILE A 95 8.48 -7.07 -14.96
N VAL A 96 8.63 -6.13 -15.90
CA VAL A 96 8.82 -4.70 -15.57
C VAL A 96 7.67 -4.17 -14.71
N LEU A 97 6.42 -4.43 -15.09
CA LEU A 97 5.25 -4.00 -14.31
C LEU A 97 5.23 -4.61 -12.90
N ALA A 98 5.58 -5.89 -12.78
CA ALA A 98 5.59 -6.56 -11.49
C ALA A 98 6.73 -6.06 -10.57
N ILE A 99 7.92 -5.80 -11.13
CA ILE A 99 9.03 -5.16 -10.39
C ILE A 99 8.61 -3.76 -9.93
N LEU A 100 8.04 -2.96 -10.84
CA LEU A 100 7.56 -1.62 -10.51
C LEU A 100 6.54 -1.65 -9.37
N ALA A 101 5.56 -2.56 -9.44
CA ALA A 101 4.57 -2.73 -8.38
C ALA A 101 5.22 -3.06 -7.02
N VAL A 102 6.18 -3.99 -7.00
CA VAL A 102 6.88 -4.39 -5.76
C VAL A 102 7.74 -3.24 -5.20
N VAL A 103 8.48 -2.54 -6.05
CA VAL A 103 9.34 -1.42 -5.62
C VAL A 103 8.49 -0.27 -5.07
N VAL A 104 7.45 0.13 -5.79
CA VAL A 104 6.54 1.21 -5.36
C VAL A 104 5.82 0.83 -4.06
N ALA A 105 5.30 -0.40 -3.98
CA ALA A 105 4.69 -0.89 -2.75
C ALA A 105 5.68 -0.93 -1.58
N GLY A 106 6.94 -1.31 -1.82
CA GLY A 106 8.00 -1.29 -0.81
C GLY A 106 8.29 0.13 -0.29
N LEU A 107 8.39 1.12 -1.19
CA LEU A 107 8.56 2.52 -0.81
C LEU A 107 7.40 3.04 0.02
N PHE A 108 6.16 2.75 -0.38
CA PHE A 108 4.99 3.16 0.39
C PHE A 108 4.87 2.41 1.72
N THR A 109 5.21 1.12 1.76
CA THR A 109 5.30 0.36 3.03
C THR A 109 6.25 1.06 3.98
N TRP A 110 7.46 1.38 3.52
CA TRP A 110 8.46 2.06 4.33
C TRP A 110 7.96 3.41 4.83
N ALA A 111 7.38 4.23 3.96
CA ALA A 111 6.84 5.54 4.33
C ALA A 111 5.69 5.42 5.37
N THR A 112 4.75 4.49 5.17
CA THR A 112 3.66 4.22 6.10
C THR A 112 4.17 3.76 7.47
N VAL A 113 5.17 2.87 7.50
CA VAL A 113 5.80 2.43 8.76
C VAL A 113 6.51 3.59 9.45
N ALA A 114 7.32 4.36 8.72
CA ALA A 114 8.06 5.48 9.30
C ALA A 114 7.11 6.51 9.94
N LEU A 115 6.07 6.93 9.21
CA LEU A 115 5.06 7.87 9.72
C LEU A 115 4.26 7.29 10.88
N GLY A 116 3.87 6.01 10.80
CA GLY A 116 3.10 5.38 11.87
C GLY A 116 3.88 5.22 13.16
N LEU A 117 5.15 4.79 13.07
CA LEU A 117 6.02 4.69 14.25
C LEU A 117 6.29 6.06 14.86
N ASP A 118 6.50 7.09 14.04
CA ASP A 118 6.67 8.46 14.52
C ASP A 118 5.43 8.96 15.28
N ALA A 119 4.24 8.76 14.69
CA ALA A 119 2.96 9.10 15.32
C ALA A 119 2.72 8.36 16.66
N ILE A 120 3.06 7.07 16.73
CA ILE A 120 2.93 6.27 17.96
C ILE A 120 3.91 6.76 19.02
N ASN A 121 5.17 7.00 18.65
CA ASN A 121 6.19 7.49 19.57
C ASN A 121 5.87 8.89 20.09
N ALA A 122 5.33 9.77 19.24
CA ALA A 122 4.84 11.08 19.64
C ALA A 122 3.74 10.95 20.71
N ALA A 123 2.72 10.13 20.47
CA ALA A 123 1.63 9.90 21.44
C ALA A 123 2.14 9.34 22.77
N ARG A 124 3.08 8.38 22.73
CA ARG A 124 3.75 7.85 23.93
C ARG A 124 4.46 8.97 24.70
N SER A 125 5.22 9.80 24.00
CA SER A 125 5.94 10.91 24.62
C SER A 125 5.02 11.91 25.32
N PHE A 126 3.83 12.21 24.76
CA PHE A 126 2.85 13.09 25.39
C PHE A 126 2.15 12.42 26.58
N SER A 127 1.91 11.11 26.50
CA SER A 127 1.28 10.36 27.59
C SER A 127 2.12 10.27 28.87
N ASP A 128 3.45 10.34 28.74
CA ASP A 128 4.41 10.24 29.84
C ASP A 128 4.79 11.60 30.44
N ARG A 129 4.44 12.71 29.77
CA ARG A 129 4.82 14.06 30.19
C ARG A 129 4.07 14.50 31.48
N PRO A 130 4.80 14.98 32.51
CA PRO A 130 4.21 15.35 33.80
C PRO A 130 3.42 16.67 33.78
N ASP A 131 3.69 17.51 32.79
CA ASP A 131 3.08 18.82 32.50
C ASP A 131 1.65 18.70 31.91
N PHE A 132 1.26 17.53 31.44
CA PHE A 132 -0.09 17.27 30.98
C PHE A 132 -1.04 17.01 32.16
N SER A 133 -2.19 17.69 32.15
CA SER A 133 -3.29 17.42 33.07
C SER A 133 -3.66 15.92 33.00
N PRO A 134 -3.85 15.25 34.16
CA PRO A 134 -4.35 13.87 34.18
C PRO A 134 -5.82 13.77 33.72
N TYR A 135 -6.49 14.92 33.56
CA TYR A 135 -7.87 15.08 33.11
C TYR A 135 -7.90 15.83 31.78
#